data_AF-A0A366WYQ2-F1
#
_entry.id   AF-A0A366WYQ2-F1
#
_cell.length_a   1.000
_cell.length_b   1.000
_cell.length_c   1.000
_cell.angle_alpha   90.00
_cell.angle_beta   90.00
_cell.angle_gamma   90.00
#
_symmetry.space_group_name_H-M   'P 1'
#
loop_
_entity.id
_entity.type
_entity.pdbx_description
1 polymer ?
#
loop_
_entity_poly.entity_id
_entity_poly.type
_entity_poly.pdbx_seq_one_letter_code
_entity_poly.pdbx_strand_id
1 'polypeptide(L)'
;MTDDTIRIDLDFVRVTRNKSEYHTVCRARSSLGHEIKGNGLILSKLASILREEPPRFNGVLEIYREDVLSFVPMPLKTAFLRGPQPTQLLKRKKVTQ
;
A
#
# COMPACT_ATOMS: atom_id res chain seq x y z
N MET A 1 -16.01 -20.86 -1.65
CA MET A 1 -14.60 -20.55 -1.31
C MET A 1 -14.56 -19.04 -1.15
N THR A 2 -14.38 -18.55 0.07
CA THR A 2 -14.21 -17.11 0.29
C THR A 2 -12.83 -16.76 -0.24
N ASP A 3 -12.76 -15.96 -1.30
CA ASP A 3 -11.50 -15.36 -1.73
C ASP A 3 -10.96 -14.53 -0.54
N ASP A 4 -9.92 -15.04 0.12
CA ASP A 4 -9.35 -14.36 1.28
C ASP A 4 -8.94 -12.94 0.85
N THR A 5 -9.46 -11.93 1.52
CA THR A 5 -9.21 -10.53 1.16
C THR A 5 -8.47 -9.85 2.29
N ILE A 6 -7.31 -9.25 1.99
CA ILE A 6 -6.57 -8.42 2.93
C ILE A 6 -6.94 -6.97 2.65
N ARG A 7 -7.64 -6.37 3.61
CA ARG A 7 -7.95 -4.95 3.61
C ARG A 7 -6.78 -4.16 4.19
N ILE A 8 -6.38 -3.10 3.51
CA ILE A 8 -5.41 -2.11 3.99
C ILE A 8 -6.12 -0.76 4.08
N ASP A 9 -6.23 -0.24 5.28
CA ASP A 9 -6.75 1.11 5.54
C ASP A 9 -5.60 2.11 5.58
N LEU A 10 -5.74 3.17 4.80
CA LEU A 10 -4.86 4.33 4.77
C LEU A 10 -5.51 5.50 5.48
N ASP A 11 -4.84 6.02 6.49
CA ASP A 11 -5.25 7.22 7.21
C ASP A 11 -4.04 8.06 7.64
N PHE A 12 -4.32 9.15 8.37
CA PHE A 12 -3.31 9.99 8.98
C PHE A 12 -3.40 9.89 10.49
N VAL A 13 -2.24 9.76 11.13
CA VAL A 13 -2.13 9.78 12.59
C VAL A 13 -1.37 11.02 13.05
N ARG A 14 -1.89 11.66 14.09
CA ARG A 14 -1.25 12.81 14.72
C ARG A 14 -0.04 12.36 15.52
N VAL A 15 1.10 12.97 15.26
CA VAL A 15 2.31 12.84 16.07
C VAL A 15 2.36 14.01 17.02
N THR A 16 2.30 13.72 18.31
CA THR A 16 2.42 14.73 19.37
C THR A 16 3.84 14.76 19.91
N ARG A 17 4.41 15.95 20.08
CA ARG A 17 5.67 16.16 20.80
C ARG A 17 5.41 17.12 21.94
N ASN A 18 5.85 16.77 23.15
CA ASN A 18 5.65 17.59 24.35
C ASN A 18 4.18 18.05 24.54
N LYS A 19 3.23 17.12 24.37
CA LYS A 19 1.77 17.36 24.51
C LYS A 19 1.18 18.36 23.50
N SER A 20 1.97 18.84 22.55
CA SER A 20 1.52 19.68 21.43
C SER A 20 1.52 18.85 20.16
N GLU A 21 0.54 19.09 19.28
CA GLU A 21 0.51 18.48 17.96
C GLU A 21 1.72 18.98 17.16
N TYR A 22 2.56 18.05 16.68
CA TYR A 22 3.78 18.39 15.96
C TYR A 22 3.55 18.32 14.45
N HIS A 23 3.07 17.18 13.95
CA HIS A 23 2.61 17.00 12.57
C HIS A 23 1.79 15.70 12.44
N THR A 24 1.13 15.51 11.29
CA THR A 24 0.49 14.24 10.92
C THR A 24 1.41 13.39 10.07
N VAL A 25 1.40 12.07 10.26
CA VAL A 25 2.08 11.12 9.37
C VAL A 25 1.06 10.16 8.76
N CYS A 26 1.35 9.68 7.55
CA CYS A 26 0.55 8.63 6.94
C CYS A 26 0.68 7.33 7.74
N ARG A 27 -0.40 6.56 7.79
CA ARG A 27 -0.43 5.22 8.35
C ARG A 27 -1.13 4.28 7.38
N ALA A 28 -0.60 3.06 7.28
CA ALA A 28 -1.21 1.94 6.59
C ALA A 28 -1.43 0.82 7.61
N ARG A 29 -2.67 0.32 7.71
CA ARG A 29 -3.05 -0.75 8.64
C ARG A 29 -3.72 -1.89 7.87
N SER A 30 -3.25 -3.12 8.06
CA SER A 30 -3.90 -4.30 7.49
C SER A 30 -4.97 -4.87 8.41
N SER A 31 -5.95 -5.58 7.84
CA SER A 31 -6.94 -6.39 8.58
C SER A 31 -6.29 -7.52 9.40
N LEU A 32 -5.05 -7.89 9.09
CA LEU A 32 -4.26 -8.88 9.83
C LEU A 32 -3.54 -8.28 11.06
N GLY A 33 -3.67 -6.98 11.30
CA GLY A 33 -3.10 -6.31 12.47
C GLY A 33 -1.72 -5.65 12.24
N HIS A 34 -1.19 -5.71 11.02
CA HIS A 34 0.07 -5.03 10.69
C HIS A 34 -0.14 -3.54 10.52
N GLU A 35 0.77 -2.73 11.06
CA GLU A 35 0.68 -1.27 11.00
C GLU A 35 2.04 -0.66 10.67
N ILE A 36 2.08 0.19 9.64
CA ILE A 36 3.26 0.99 9.28
C ILE A 36 2.88 2.46 9.28
N LYS A 37 3.65 3.27 10.03
CA LYS A 37 3.53 4.73 10.10
C LYS A 37 4.76 5.39 9.50
N GLY A 38 4.57 6.54 8.87
CA GLY A 38 5.66 7.42 8.48
C GLY A 38 5.43 8.12 7.15
N ASN A 39 6.44 8.91 6.77
CA ASN A 39 6.44 9.68 5.52
C ASN A 39 7.17 8.85 4.45
N GLY A 40 6.48 8.43 3.39
CA GLY A 40 7.06 7.69 2.27
C GLY A 40 6.25 6.48 1.82
N LEU A 41 6.95 5.47 1.27
CA LEU A 41 6.37 4.25 0.67
C LEU A 41 5.86 3.24 1.71
N ILE A 42 4.94 3.66 2.58
CA ILE A 42 4.39 2.84 3.67
C ILE A 42 3.67 1.58 3.17
N LEU A 43 2.98 1.68 2.02
CA LEU A 43 2.30 0.55 1.39
C LEU A 43 3.29 -0.53 0.94
N SER A 44 4.42 -0.13 0.34
CA SER A 44 5.44 -1.08 -0.10
C SER A 44 6.09 -1.82 1.07
N LYS A 45 6.30 -1.12 2.20
CA LYS A 45 6.83 -1.75 3.43
C LYS A 45 5.83 -2.73 4.03
N LEU A 46 4.57 -2.32 4.15
CA LEU A 46 3.49 -3.17 4.68
C LEU A 46 3.30 -4.41 3.79
N ALA A 47 3.33 -4.24 2.47
CA ALA A 47 3.24 -5.34 1.51
C ALA A 47 4.39 -6.35 1.61
N SER A 48 5.62 -5.91 1.88
CA SER A 48 6.74 -6.82 2.11
C SER A 48 6.49 -7.73 3.32
N ILE A 49 6.00 -7.16 4.43
CA ILE A 49 5.65 -7.93 5.64
C ILE A 49 4.53 -8.94 5.33
N LEU A 50 3.47 -8.46 4.66
CA LEU A 50 2.34 -9.31 4.23
C LEU A 50 2.72 -10.39 3.21
N ARG A 51 3.90 -10.32 2.59
CA ARG A 51 4.43 -11.36 1.71
C ARG A 51 5.24 -12.40 2.47
N GLU A 52 5.91 -12.01 3.53
CA GLU A 52 6.79 -12.89 4.32
C GLU A 52 5.99 -13.80 5.25
N GLU A 53 4.88 -13.32 5.84
CA GLU A 53 4.11 -14.10 6.81
C GLU A 53 3.23 -15.21 6.19
N PRO A 54 2.42 -14.96 5.14
CA PRO A 54 1.71 -15.99 4.41
C PRO A 54 2.33 -16.20 3.01
N PRO A 55 3.33 -17.09 2.85
CA PRO A 55 3.98 -17.35 1.56
C PRO A 55 3.03 -17.88 0.46
N ARG A 56 1.78 -18.22 0.82
CA ARG A 56 0.76 -18.81 -0.06
C ARG A 56 -0.53 -17.99 -0.18
N PHE A 57 -0.56 -16.73 0.26
CA PHE A 57 -1.74 -15.90 0.05
C PHE A 57 -2.01 -15.71 -1.45
N ASN A 58 -3.12 -16.30 -1.92
CA ASN A 58 -3.61 -16.21 -3.32
C ASN A 58 -4.82 -15.28 -3.44
N GLY A 59 -5.14 -14.57 -2.37
CA GLY A 59 -6.27 -13.67 -2.29
C GLY A 59 -6.02 -12.28 -2.86
N VAL A 60 -6.98 -11.39 -2.63
CA VAL A 60 -6.98 -10.03 -3.16
C VAL A 60 -6.58 -9.02 -2.07
N LEU A 61 -5.85 -7.99 -2.46
CA LEU A 61 -5.51 -6.87 -1.59
C LEU A 61 -6.35 -5.66 -1.97
N GLU A 62 -7.07 -5.12 -1.00
CA GLU A 62 -7.92 -3.94 -1.16
C GLU A 62 -7.35 -2.78 -0.34
N ILE A 63 -7.22 -1.60 -0.95
CA ILE A 63 -6.68 -0.42 -0.28
C ILE A 63 -7.80 0.60 -0.14
N TYR A 64 -8.12 0.99 1.08
CA TYR A 64 -9.13 1.98 1.40
C TYR A 64 -8.50 3.26 1.94
N ARG A 65 -9.11 4.40 1.65
CA ARG A 65 -8.89 5.68 2.34
C ARG A 65 -10.23 6.15 2.85
N GLU A 66 -10.39 6.26 4.17
CA GLU A 66 -11.63 6.77 4.77
C GLU A 66 -12.89 6.09 4.19
N ASP A 67 -12.83 4.76 4.06
CA ASP A 67 -13.86 3.88 3.46
C ASP A 67 -14.06 3.95 1.94
N VAL A 68 -13.26 4.73 1.22
CA VAL A 68 -13.22 4.73 -0.25
C VAL A 68 -12.15 3.77 -0.75
N LEU A 69 -12.55 2.77 -1.53
CA LEU A 69 -11.63 1.88 -2.25
C LEU A 69 -10.77 2.72 -3.20
N SER A 70 -9.50 2.87 -2.84
CA SER A 70 -8.56 3.80 -3.47
C SER A 70 -7.74 3.15 -4.58
N PHE A 71 -7.71 1.82 -4.64
CA PHE A 71 -7.00 1.06 -5.66
C PHE A 71 -7.86 -0.10 -6.17
N VAL A 72 -7.64 -0.45 -7.44
CA VAL A 72 -8.23 -1.66 -8.02
C VAL A 72 -7.74 -2.87 -7.19
N PRO A 73 -8.64 -3.74 -6.72
CA PRO A 73 -8.25 -4.93 -5.98
C PRO A 73 -7.31 -5.79 -6.83
N MET A 74 -6.14 -6.14 -6.29
CA MET A 74 -5.12 -6.90 -7.04
C MET A 74 -4.66 -8.12 -6.24
N PRO A 75 -4.36 -9.26 -6.91
CA PRO A 75 -3.68 -10.38 -6.27
C PRO A 75 -2.37 -9.92 -5.64
N LEU A 76 -2.07 -10.32 -4.40
CA LEU A 76 -0.84 -9.92 -3.70
C LEU A 76 0.42 -10.27 -4.50
N LYS A 77 0.38 -11.37 -5.26
CA LYS A 77 1.47 -11.73 -6.19
C LYS A 77 1.65 -10.70 -7.31
N THR A 78 0.60 -10.21 -7.96
CA THR A 78 0.73 -9.28 -9.10
C THR A 78 0.89 -7.82 -8.70
N ALA A 79 0.33 -7.41 -7.56
CA ALA A 79 0.47 -6.03 -7.04
C ALA A 79 1.93 -5.63 -6.78
N PHE A 80 2.83 -6.61 -6.60
CA PHE A 80 4.23 -6.38 -6.24
C PHE A 80 5.24 -7.23 -7.03
N LEU A 81 4.82 -7.92 -8.10
CA LEU A 81 5.76 -8.46 -9.06
C LEU A 81 6.60 -7.28 -9.58
N ARG A 82 7.93 -7.36 -9.45
CA ARG A 82 8.86 -6.62 -10.32
C ARG A 82 8.70 -7.16 -11.75
N GLY A 83 7.51 -7.04 -12.32
CA GLY A 83 7.31 -7.17 -13.75
C GLY A 83 8.03 -6.00 -14.43
N PRO A 84 8.32 -6.11 -15.74
CA PRO A 84 8.75 -4.95 -16.49
C PRO A 84 7.75 -3.82 -16.25
N GLN A 85 8.27 -2.65 -15.88
CA GLN A 85 7.47 -1.44 -15.72
C GLN A 85 6.57 -1.30 -16.95
N PRO A 86 5.24 -1.14 -16.81
CA PRO A 86 4.37 -0.99 -17.97
C PRO A 86 4.89 0.21 -18.79
N THR A 87 5.29 -0.07 -20.03
CA THR A 87 5.99 0.86 -20.92
C THR A 87 5.17 2.11 -21.24
N GLN A 88 3.89 2.13 -20.85
CA GLN A 88 2.95 3.24 -21.02
C GLN A 88 3.25 4.46 -20.12
N LEU A 89 4.11 4.34 -19.10
CA LEU A 89 4.53 5.48 -18.25
C LEU A 89 5.89 6.09 -18.61
N LEU A 90 6.61 5.52 -19.57
CA LEU A 90 7.73 6.21 -20.22
C LEU A 90 7.15 7.26 -21.17
N LYS A 91 6.85 8.44 -20.62
CA LYS A 91 6.59 9.65 -21.39
C LYS A 91 7.56 9.68 -22.57
N ARG A 92 7.00 9.75 -23.79
CA ARG A 92 7.70 10.12 -25.02
C ARG A 92 8.71 11.22 -24.70
N LYS A 93 10.01 10.88 -24.64
CA LYS A 93 11.04 11.88 -24.92
C LYS A 93 10.83 12.25 -26.38
N LYS A 94 10.21 13.41 -26.63
CA LYS A 94 10.34 14.05 -27.93
C LYS A 94 11.83 14.26 -28.16
N VAL A 95 12.41 13.46 -29.06
CA VAL A 95 13.66 13.81 -29.72
C VAL A 95 13.28 14.94 -30.66
N THR A 96 13.72 16.15 -30.33
CA THR A 96 13.72 17.26 -31.28
C THR A 96 14.91 17.04 -32.19
N GLN A 97 14.66 16.99 -33.50
CA GLN A 97 15.67 17.00 -34.56
C GLN A 97 16.47 18.28 -34.54
#